data_AF-A0AAW8BTC3-F1
#
_entry.id   AF-A0AAW8BTC3-F1
#
_cell.length_a   1.000
_cell.length_b   1.000
_cell.length_c   1.000
_cell.angle_alpha   90.00
_cell.angle_beta   90.00
_cell.angle_gamma   90.00
#
_symmetry.space_group_name_H-M   'P 1'
#
loop_
_entity.id
_entity.type
_entity.pdbx_description
1 polymer ?
#
loop_
_entity_poly.entity_id
_entity_poly.type
_entity_poly.pdbx_seq_one_letter_code
_entity_poly.pdbx_strand_id
1 'polypeptide(L)'
;MFGQRKLDKVGVRAFADVLQAEQSVVSVTVGNPNLVSNTQVRWTLRLRVTPEQDLSFEATLKTQLPQSMWPRPGTRVAVRYDPKDHNRIELNHQPVAETAIDAITANRPDLGGASVMGMPMGDVIRQAMADPGGLRAEMMRRAAEMQEQAMQAMHVPSPEPDVLDRLERLAALKDRGVLTDNEFEQQKRRILGT
;
A
#
# COMPACT_ATOMS: atom_id res chain seq x y z
N MET A 1 -0.50 -23.78 -26.43
CA MET A 1 -0.77 -25.06 -25.74
C MET A 1 -1.90 -24.85 -24.74
N PHE A 2 -2.97 -25.64 -24.90
CA PHE A 2 -4.19 -25.83 -24.09
C PHE A 2 -4.52 -24.83 -22.98
N GLY A 3 -5.49 -23.95 -23.26
CA GLY A 3 -6.25 -23.21 -22.25
C GLY A 3 -7.13 -24.17 -21.45
N GLN A 4 -6.58 -24.71 -20.35
CA GLN A 4 -7.37 -25.46 -19.39
C GLN A 4 -8.35 -24.49 -18.69
N ARG A 5 -9.65 -24.80 -18.71
CA ARG A 5 -10.68 -24.03 -17.99
C ARG A 5 -10.32 -24.00 -16.51
N LYS A 6 -10.15 -22.81 -15.93
CA LYS A 6 -9.91 -22.61 -14.50
C LYS A 6 -11.06 -23.25 -13.70
N LEU A 7 -10.75 -24.04 -12.67
CA LEU A 7 -11.77 -24.69 -11.83
C LEU A 7 -12.55 -23.67 -10.99
N ASP A 8 -12.11 -22.41 -10.96
CA ASP A 8 -12.80 -21.31 -10.30
C ASP A 8 -14.27 -21.13 -10.74
N LYS A 9 -14.61 -21.50 -11.99
CA LYS A 9 -15.98 -21.37 -12.54
C LYS A 9 -16.78 -22.67 -12.58
N VAL A 10 -16.13 -23.83 -12.50
CA VAL A 10 -16.75 -25.14 -12.79
C VAL A 10 -16.42 -26.23 -11.76
N GLY A 11 -15.51 -25.95 -10.83
CA GLY A 11 -15.06 -26.91 -9.83
C GLY A 11 -16.02 -27.01 -8.65
N VAL A 12 -16.22 -28.24 -8.18
CA VAL A 12 -16.98 -28.54 -6.97
C VAL A 12 -16.06 -28.38 -5.76
N ARG A 13 -16.55 -27.71 -4.71
CA ARG A 13 -15.80 -27.51 -3.48
C ARG A 13 -15.85 -28.80 -2.66
N ALA A 14 -14.69 -29.22 -2.16
CA ALA A 14 -14.57 -30.35 -1.25
C ALA A 14 -13.47 -30.07 -0.23
N PHE A 15 -13.40 -30.91 0.79
CA PHE A 15 -12.22 -30.96 1.65
C PHE A 15 -11.34 -32.13 1.23
N ALA A 16 -10.04 -31.97 1.44
CA ALA A 16 -9.11 -33.05 1.24
C ALA A 16 -8.12 -33.13 2.41
N ASP A 17 -7.80 -34.35 2.81
CA ASP A 17 -6.74 -34.62 3.77
C ASP A 17 -5.43 -34.86 3.03
N VAL A 18 -4.37 -34.17 3.43
CA VAL A 18 -3.03 -34.36 2.88
C VAL A 18 -2.50 -35.70 3.39
N LEU A 19 -2.28 -36.66 2.52
CA LEU A 19 -1.66 -37.94 2.86
C LEU A 19 -0.14 -37.85 2.80
N GLN A 20 0.38 -37.14 1.81
CA GLN A 20 1.81 -36.97 1.58
C GLN A 20 2.07 -35.59 0.97
N ALA A 21 3.17 -34.97 1.35
CA ALA A 21 3.61 -33.69 0.81
C ALA A 21 5.09 -33.78 0.43
N GLU A 22 5.38 -33.56 -0.85
CA GLU A 22 6.73 -33.56 -1.38
C GLU A 22 7.06 -32.18 -1.94
N GLN A 23 8.13 -31.59 -1.43
CA GLN A 23 8.65 -30.32 -1.89
C GLN A 23 9.69 -30.55 -2.99
N SER A 24 9.58 -29.84 -4.10
CA SER A 24 10.64 -29.79 -5.10
C SER A 24 11.80 -28.92 -4.63
N VAL A 25 13.02 -29.27 -5.00
CA VAL A 25 14.22 -28.43 -4.79
C VAL A 25 14.22 -27.16 -5.64
N VAL A 26 13.31 -27.05 -6.61
CA VAL A 26 13.20 -25.89 -7.49
C VAL A 26 12.23 -24.86 -6.91
N SER A 27 12.78 -23.72 -6.49
CA SER A 27 12.04 -22.53 -6.06
C SER A 27 12.07 -21.44 -7.12
N VAL A 28 10.97 -20.72 -7.28
CA VAL A 28 10.88 -19.55 -8.15
C VAL A 28 10.60 -18.33 -7.27
N THR A 29 11.52 -17.37 -7.27
CA THR A 29 11.36 -16.10 -6.56
C THR A 29 11.05 -15.00 -7.56
N VAL A 30 9.94 -14.28 -7.38
CA VAL A 30 9.55 -13.15 -8.23
C VAL A 30 9.41 -11.91 -7.36
N GLY A 31 10.18 -10.86 -7.66
CA GLY A 31 10.20 -9.62 -6.88
C GLY A 31 11.30 -9.58 -5.81
N ASN A 32 11.06 -8.91 -4.69
CA ASN A 32 12.05 -8.74 -3.64
C ASN A 32 12.32 -10.09 -2.92
N PRO A 33 13.55 -10.63 -2.95
CA PRO A 33 13.87 -11.94 -2.39
C PRO A 33 13.86 -11.97 -0.86
N ASN A 34 13.90 -10.81 -0.19
CA ASN A 34 13.82 -10.75 1.28
C ASN A 34 12.40 -10.95 1.82
N LEU A 35 11.38 -10.97 0.95
CA LEU A 35 10.01 -11.27 1.33
C LEU A 35 9.76 -12.76 1.12
N VAL A 36 9.61 -13.50 2.22
CA VAL A 36 9.45 -14.97 2.20
C VAL A 36 8.27 -15.41 1.30
N SER A 37 7.21 -14.60 1.23
CA SER A 37 6.02 -14.86 0.39
C SER A 37 6.27 -14.76 -1.12
N ASN A 38 7.37 -14.11 -1.56
CA ASN A 38 7.71 -13.93 -2.97
C ASN A 38 8.41 -15.16 -3.58
N THR A 39 8.86 -16.10 -2.75
CA THR A 39 9.42 -17.36 -3.20
C THR A 39 8.34 -18.43 -3.14
N GLN A 40 7.98 -18.90 -4.33
CA GLN A 40 7.10 -20.03 -4.50
C GLN A 40 7.92 -21.30 -4.71
N VAL A 41 7.52 -22.37 -4.03
CA VAL A 41 8.10 -23.70 -4.23
C VAL A 41 7.06 -24.60 -4.86
N ARG A 42 7.50 -25.46 -5.77
CA ARG A 42 6.61 -26.46 -6.35
C ARG A 42 6.41 -27.60 -5.36
N TRP A 43 5.15 -27.90 -5.07
CA TRP A 43 4.73 -28.98 -4.21
C TRP A 43 4.00 -30.05 -5.03
N THR A 44 4.25 -31.30 -4.69
CA THR A 44 3.45 -32.46 -5.10
C THR A 44 2.78 -33.00 -3.85
N LEU A 45 1.46 -32.89 -3.79
CA LEU A 45 0.65 -33.34 -2.66
C LEU A 45 -0.16 -34.57 -3.09
N ARG A 46 -0.16 -35.62 -2.27
CA ARG A 46 -1.18 -36.67 -2.36
C ARG A 46 -2.29 -36.32 -1.41
N LEU A 47 -3.49 -36.23 -1.94
CA LEU A 47 -4.67 -35.77 -1.24
C LEU A 47 -5.73 -36.87 -1.28
N ARG A 48 -6.39 -37.09 -0.15
CA ARG A 48 -7.65 -37.83 -0.10
C ARG A 48 -8.78 -36.81 -0.09
N VAL A 49 -9.46 -36.66 -1.23
CA VAL A 49 -10.59 -35.75 -1.36
C VAL A 49 -11.84 -36.46 -0.82
N THR A 50 -12.58 -35.76 0.02
CA THR A 50 -13.88 -36.19 0.54
C THR A 50 -14.92 -35.14 0.14
N PRO A 51 -15.57 -35.32 -1.03
CA PRO A 51 -16.72 -34.52 -1.41
C PRO A 51 -17.91 -34.79 -0.48
N GLU A 52 -18.81 -33.81 -0.31
CA GLU A 52 -20.00 -33.99 0.52
C GLU A 52 -21.06 -34.90 -0.12
N GLN A 53 -21.07 -34.98 -1.46
CA GLN A 53 -22.12 -35.66 -2.24
C GLN A 53 -21.60 -36.88 -3.02
N ASP A 54 -20.33 -37.24 -2.87
CA ASP A 54 -19.69 -38.29 -3.65
C ASP A 54 -18.72 -39.13 -2.79
N LEU A 55 -18.28 -40.26 -3.34
CA LEU A 55 -17.30 -41.12 -2.69
C LEU A 55 -15.95 -40.42 -2.59
N SER A 56 -15.24 -40.69 -1.48
CA SER A 56 -13.87 -40.19 -1.32
C SER A 56 -12.94 -40.84 -2.35
N PHE A 57 -12.03 -40.04 -2.90
CA PHE A 57 -11.05 -40.51 -3.87
C PHE A 57 -9.67 -39.92 -3.58
N GLU A 58 -8.62 -40.61 -4.02
CA GLU A 58 -7.25 -40.13 -3.92
C GLU A 58 -6.82 -39.46 -5.21
N ALA A 59 -6.05 -38.39 -5.08
CA ALA A 59 -5.55 -37.65 -6.22
C ALA A 59 -4.21 -36.96 -5.91
N THR A 60 -3.47 -36.66 -6.97
CA THR A 60 -2.19 -35.96 -6.89
C THR A 60 -2.35 -34.52 -7.34
N LEU A 61 -2.07 -33.59 -6.45
CA LEU A 61 -2.08 -32.15 -6.74
C LEU A 61 -0.65 -31.63 -6.90
N LYS A 62 -0.36 -31.05 -8.06
CA LYS A 62 0.88 -30.30 -8.30
C LYS A 62 0.55 -28.82 -8.27
N THR A 63 1.11 -28.09 -7.30
CA THR A 63 0.82 -26.68 -7.11
C THR A 63 2.06 -25.90 -6.69
N GLN A 64 2.01 -24.58 -6.81
CA GLN A 64 3.04 -23.68 -6.29
C GLN A 64 2.49 -23.01 -5.05
N LEU A 65 3.21 -23.16 -3.93
CA LEU A 65 2.85 -22.54 -2.66
C LEU A 65 4.00 -21.67 -2.17
N PRO A 66 3.74 -20.60 -1.40
CA PRO A 66 4.78 -19.85 -0.71
C PRO A 66 5.65 -20.80 0.11
N GLN A 67 6.97 -20.57 0.16
CA GLN A 67 7.90 -21.39 0.93
C GLN A 67 7.59 -21.45 2.44
N SER A 68 6.86 -20.46 2.97
CA SER A 68 6.35 -20.44 4.36
C SER A 68 5.17 -21.37 4.60
N MET A 69 4.47 -21.79 3.54
CA MET A 69 3.33 -22.69 3.64
C MET A 69 3.82 -24.14 3.57
N TRP A 70 3.79 -24.82 4.72
CA TRP A 70 4.17 -26.22 4.85
C TRP A 70 2.92 -27.11 5.04
N PRO A 71 2.31 -27.61 3.96
CA PRO A 71 1.24 -28.60 4.09
C PRO A 71 1.83 -29.90 4.67
N ARG A 72 1.42 -30.28 5.88
CA ARG A 72 1.86 -31.52 6.53
C ARG A 72 0.89 -32.66 6.24
N PRO A 73 1.34 -33.93 6.19
CA PRO A 73 0.43 -35.07 6.26
C PRO A 73 -0.53 -34.94 7.45
N GLY A 74 -1.81 -35.24 7.23
CA GLY A 74 -2.91 -35.04 8.18
C GLY A 74 -3.53 -33.63 8.17
N THR A 75 -2.98 -32.67 7.41
CA THR A 75 -3.60 -31.35 7.25
C THR A 75 -4.83 -31.46 6.37
N ARG A 76 -5.97 -30.94 6.84
CA ARG A 76 -7.18 -30.81 6.03
C ARG A 76 -7.18 -29.49 5.28
N VAL A 77 -7.35 -29.54 3.96
CA VAL A 77 -7.33 -28.39 3.06
C VAL A 77 -8.61 -28.30 2.27
N ALA A 78 -9.06 -27.07 1.98
CA ALA A 78 -10.16 -26.85 1.05
C ALA A 78 -9.63 -26.95 -0.39
N VAL A 79 -10.29 -27.77 -1.20
CA VAL A 79 -9.95 -27.97 -2.62
C VAL A 79 -11.16 -27.74 -3.50
N ARG A 80 -10.90 -27.49 -4.77
CA ARG A 80 -11.88 -27.58 -5.85
C ARG A 80 -11.45 -28.67 -6.80
N TYR A 81 -12.38 -29.51 -7.22
CA TYR A 81 -12.12 -30.56 -8.21
C TYR A 81 -13.11 -30.50 -9.36
N ASP A 82 -12.71 -31.00 -10.52
CA ASP A 82 -13.62 -31.21 -11.65
C ASP A 82 -14.40 -32.51 -11.43
N PRO A 83 -15.74 -32.49 -11.29
CA PRO A 83 -16.54 -33.70 -11.11
C PRO A 83 -16.49 -34.64 -12.33
N LYS A 84 -16.05 -34.16 -13.49
CA LYS A 84 -15.85 -35.00 -14.69
C LYS A 84 -14.43 -35.55 -14.79
N ASP A 85 -13.48 -34.98 -14.05
CA ASP A 85 -12.07 -35.38 -14.06
C ASP A 85 -11.46 -35.22 -12.66
N HIS A 86 -11.51 -36.30 -11.89
CA HIS A 86 -11.01 -36.35 -10.50
C HIS A 86 -9.49 -36.10 -10.37
N ASN A 87 -8.74 -36.07 -11.47
CA ASN A 87 -7.33 -35.67 -11.45
C ASN A 87 -7.14 -34.15 -11.55
N ARG A 88 -8.18 -33.39 -11.91
CA ARG A 88 -8.13 -31.92 -11.96
C ARG A 88 -8.60 -31.35 -10.64
N ILE A 89 -7.62 -31.04 -9.79
CA ILE A 89 -7.83 -30.46 -8.47
C ILE A 89 -7.01 -29.19 -8.36
N GLU A 90 -7.55 -28.19 -7.67
CA GLU A 90 -6.87 -26.97 -7.28
C GLU A 90 -7.10 -26.72 -5.78
N LEU A 91 -6.09 -26.19 -5.07
CA LEU A 91 -6.33 -25.68 -3.72
C LEU A 91 -7.26 -24.48 -3.82
N ASN A 92 -8.29 -24.46 -2.97
CA ASN A 92 -9.11 -23.27 -2.82
C ASN A 92 -8.37 -22.27 -1.91
N HIS A 93 -7.28 -21.72 -2.44
CA HIS A 93 -6.53 -20.66 -1.78
C HIS A 93 -7.24 -19.35 -2.10
N GLN A 94 -8.14 -18.91 -1.21
CA GLN A 94 -8.41 -17.48 -1.13
C GLN A 94 -7.05 -16.81 -0.86
N PRO A 95 -6.70 -15.74 -1.59
CA PRO A 95 -5.43 -15.07 -1.38
C PRO A 95 -5.38 -14.64 0.09
N VAL A 96 -4.49 -15.28 0.85
CA VAL A 96 -4.22 -14.97 2.26
C VAL A 96 -3.81 -13.52 2.48
N ALA A 97 -3.57 -12.75 1.42
CA ALA A 97 -3.39 -11.31 1.47
C ALA A 97 -4.58 -10.60 2.14
N GLU A 98 -5.83 -10.95 1.84
CA GLU A 98 -7.00 -10.30 2.48
C GLU A 98 -7.12 -10.69 3.95
N THR A 99 -7.08 -11.99 4.26
CA THR A 99 -7.25 -12.49 5.63
C THR A 99 -6.07 -12.13 6.55
N ALA A 100 -4.85 -12.04 6.02
CA ALA A 100 -3.68 -11.62 6.79
C ALA A 100 -3.69 -10.11 7.05
N ILE A 101 -4.14 -9.27 6.10
CA ILE A 101 -4.28 -7.83 6.35
C ILE A 101 -5.36 -7.57 7.41
N ASP A 102 -6.50 -8.27 7.35
CA ASP A 102 -7.54 -8.17 8.38
C ASP A 102 -7.07 -8.68 9.75
N ALA A 103 -6.34 -9.81 9.80
CA ALA A 103 -5.81 -10.36 11.05
C ALA A 103 -4.68 -9.51 11.67
N ILE A 104 -3.83 -8.89 10.84
CA ILE A 104 -2.77 -7.97 11.31
C ILE A 104 -3.39 -6.66 11.82
N THR A 105 -4.42 -6.15 11.14
CA THR A 105 -5.16 -4.95 11.56
C THR A 105 -5.98 -5.20 12.82
N ALA A 106 -6.59 -6.40 12.96
CA ALA A 106 -7.35 -6.78 14.14
C ALA A 106 -6.49 -7.03 15.40
N ASN A 107 -5.24 -7.51 15.23
CA ASN A 107 -4.33 -7.82 16.35
C ASN A 107 -3.41 -6.64 16.75
N ARG A 108 -3.44 -5.51 16.02
CA ARG A 108 -2.74 -4.27 16.39
C ARG A 108 -3.70 -3.08 16.35
N PRO A 109 -4.42 -2.79 17.45
CA PRO A 109 -5.35 -1.65 17.51
C PRO A 109 -4.65 -0.30 17.23
N ASP A 110 -3.34 -0.16 17.49
CA ASP A 110 -2.55 1.02 17.13
C ASP A 110 -2.46 1.30 15.62
N LEU A 111 -2.60 0.28 14.77
CA LEU A 111 -2.59 0.43 13.31
C LEU A 111 -4.00 0.61 12.72
N GLY A 112 -5.04 0.26 13.47
CA GLY A 112 -6.44 0.40 13.04
C GLY A 112 -6.91 1.86 12.91
N GLY A 113 -6.24 2.79 13.61
CA GLY A 113 -6.49 4.22 13.52
C GLY A 113 -5.41 5.01 12.77
N ALA A 114 -4.31 4.35 12.36
CA ALA A 114 -3.22 5.02 11.67
C ALA A 114 -3.65 5.32 10.23
N SER A 115 -3.65 6.60 9.87
CA SER A 115 -3.93 7.05 8.50
C SER A 115 -2.68 7.71 7.92
N VAL A 116 -2.37 7.37 6.67
CA VAL A 116 -1.32 8.03 5.88
C VAL A 116 -2.03 8.73 4.73
N MET A 117 -1.88 10.05 4.63
CA MET A 117 -2.53 10.85 3.58
C MET A 117 -4.07 10.71 3.54
N GLY A 118 -4.70 10.53 4.70
CA GLY A 118 -6.15 10.37 4.84
C GLY A 118 -6.68 8.98 4.45
N MET A 119 -5.81 8.06 4.04
CA MET A 119 -6.17 6.66 3.80
C MET A 119 -5.78 5.83 5.02
N PRO A 120 -6.63 4.90 5.47
CA PRO A 120 -6.27 3.99 6.55
C PRO A 120 -5.06 3.15 6.13
N MET A 121 -4.13 2.94 7.06
CA MET A 121 -2.85 2.27 6.81
C MET A 121 -3.04 0.88 6.19
N GLY A 122 -4.13 0.18 6.52
CA GLY A 122 -4.51 -1.10 5.90
C GLY A 122 -4.73 -1.00 4.38
N ASP A 123 -5.38 0.07 3.91
CA ASP A 123 -5.62 0.29 2.47
C ASP A 123 -4.34 0.72 1.75
N VAL A 124 -3.50 1.54 2.40
CA VAL A 124 -2.19 1.93 1.86
C VAL A 124 -1.31 0.69 1.65
N ILE A 125 -1.27 -0.21 2.62
CA ILE A 125 -0.52 -1.47 2.54
C ILE A 125 -1.08 -2.37 1.43
N ARG A 126 -2.41 -2.45 1.28
CA ARG A 126 -3.07 -3.23 0.23
C ARG A 126 -2.74 -2.71 -1.16
N GLN A 127 -2.81 -1.40 -1.36
CA GLN A 127 -2.51 -0.76 -2.65
C GLN A 127 -1.01 -0.85 -2.99
N ALA A 128 -0.13 -0.72 -1.99
CA ALA A 128 1.32 -0.92 -2.17
C ALA A 128 1.67 -2.35 -2.62
N MET A 129 0.93 -3.35 -2.14
CA MET A 129 1.11 -4.74 -2.55
C MET A 129 0.56 -5.02 -3.95
N ALA A 130 -0.56 -4.40 -4.33
CA ALA A 130 -1.18 -4.61 -5.64
C ALA A 130 -0.43 -3.88 -6.77
N ASP A 131 0.02 -2.65 -6.54
CA ASP A 131 0.77 -1.85 -7.51
C ASP A 131 1.74 -0.86 -6.81
N PRO A 132 2.98 -1.28 -6.51
CA PRO A 132 3.96 -0.43 -5.87
C PRO A 132 4.42 0.75 -6.76
N GLY A 133 4.31 0.60 -8.09
CA GLY A 133 4.69 1.64 -9.04
C GLY A 133 3.65 2.77 -9.07
N GLY A 134 2.37 2.42 -9.17
CA GLY A 134 1.26 3.37 -9.15
C GLY A 134 1.19 4.16 -7.85
N LEU A 135 1.36 3.49 -6.70
CA LEU A 135 1.37 4.17 -5.40
C LEU A 135 2.52 5.19 -5.29
N ARG A 136 3.72 4.84 -5.79
CA ARG A 136 4.89 5.74 -5.77
C ARG A 136 4.69 6.97 -6.66
N ALA A 137 4.07 6.78 -7.83
CA ALA A 137 3.73 7.88 -8.72
C ALA A 137 2.69 8.83 -8.08
N GLU A 138 1.68 8.27 -7.41
CA GLU A 138 0.69 9.05 -6.67
C GLU A 138 1.31 9.84 -5.52
N MET A 139 2.23 9.23 -4.75
CA MET A 139 2.96 9.90 -3.68
C MET A 139 3.81 11.07 -4.21
N MET A 140 4.51 10.89 -5.33
CA MET A 140 5.29 11.99 -5.94
C MET A 140 4.39 13.13 -6.41
N ARG A 141 3.22 12.82 -6.97
CA ARG A 141 2.26 13.82 -7.42
C ARG A 141 1.72 14.65 -6.24
N ARG A 142 1.31 13.99 -5.17
CA ARG A 142 0.87 14.65 -3.93
C ARG A 142 1.97 15.42 -3.21
N ALA A 143 3.21 14.93 -3.26
CA ALA A 143 4.35 15.66 -2.73
C ALA A 143 4.59 16.96 -3.50
N ALA A 144 4.47 16.92 -4.83
CA ALA A 144 4.54 18.12 -5.66
C ALA A 144 3.40 19.11 -5.33
N GLU A 145 2.16 18.63 -5.19
CA GLU A 145 1.01 19.47 -4.82
C GLU A 145 1.18 20.13 -3.44
N MET A 146 1.68 19.40 -2.43
CA MET A 146 1.99 19.97 -1.12
C MET A 146 3.14 20.99 -1.19
N GLN A 147 4.13 20.75 -2.04
CA GLN A 147 5.25 21.67 -2.22
C GLN A 147 4.80 22.96 -2.91
N GLU A 148 3.86 22.87 -3.87
CA GLU A 148 3.20 24.03 -4.48
C GLU A 148 2.35 24.80 -3.47
N GLN A 149 1.58 24.11 -2.62
CA GLN A 149 0.83 24.76 -1.54
C GLN A 149 1.74 25.44 -0.51
N ALA A 150 2.87 24.81 -0.16
CA ALA A 150 3.85 25.40 0.74
C ALA A 150 4.53 26.63 0.12
N MET A 151 4.82 26.62 -1.19
CA MET A 151 5.35 27.80 -1.89
C MET A 151 4.34 28.95 -2.00
N GLN A 152 3.04 28.64 -2.16
CA GLN A 152 1.97 29.64 -2.14
C GLN A 152 1.75 30.20 -0.72
N ALA A 153 1.85 29.36 0.31
CA ALA A 153 1.78 29.79 1.71
C ALA A 153 2.99 30.62 2.17
N MET A 154 4.15 30.49 1.50
CA MET A 154 5.31 31.37 1.70
C MET A 154 5.20 32.69 0.91
N HIS A 155 4.24 32.81 -0.01
CA HIS A 155 3.93 34.03 -0.76
C HIS A 155 2.83 34.87 -0.10
N VAL A 156 2.77 34.89 1.24
CA VAL A 156 1.96 35.90 1.94
C VAL A 156 2.55 37.26 1.58
N PRO A 157 1.81 38.18 0.93
CA PRO A 157 2.31 39.52 0.72
C PRO A 157 2.58 40.13 2.10
N SER A 158 3.82 40.56 2.33
CA SER A 158 4.14 41.40 3.50
C SER A 158 3.14 42.55 3.52
N PRO A 159 2.47 42.84 4.65
CA PRO A 159 1.70 44.07 4.77
C PRO A 159 2.66 45.23 4.47
N GLU A 160 2.26 46.11 3.55
CA GLU A 160 3.03 47.29 3.20
C GLU A 160 3.43 48.01 4.50
N PRO A 161 4.70 48.43 4.66
CA PRO A 161 5.15 49.01 5.92
C PRO A 161 4.29 50.23 6.23
N ASP A 162 3.59 50.12 7.36
CA ASP A 162 2.61 51.07 7.88
C ASP A 162 3.20 52.49 7.79
N VAL A 163 2.37 53.43 7.37
CA VAL A 163 2.75 54.84 7.17
C VAL A 163 3.47 55.40 8.42
N LEU A 164 3.09 54.90 9.59
CA LEU A 164 3.68 55.23 10.88
C LEU A 164 5.13 54.75 11.03
N ASP A 165 5.47 53.52 10.64
CA ASP A 165 6.85 52.99 10.67
C ASP A 165 7.80 53.79 9.77
N ARG A 166 7.30 54.25 8.62
CA ARG A 166 8.08 55.10 7.71
C ARG A 166 8.36 56.47 8.33
N LEU A 167 7.37 57.06 9.02
CA LEU A 167 7.52 58.33 9.72
C LEU A 167 8.51 58.22 10.90
N GLU A 168 8.50 57.11 11.64
CA GLU A 168 9.43 56.88 12.75
C GLU A 168 10.90 56.81 12.28
N ARG A 169 11.17 56.11 11.17
CA ARG A 169 12.51 56.06 10.58
C ARG A 169 12.99 57.42 10.11
N LEU A 170 12.11 58.23 9.52
CA LEU A 170 12.46 59.59 9.11
C LEU A 170 12.82 60.47 10.31
N ALA A 171 12.07 60.34 11.42
CA ALA A 171 12.35 61.11 12.64
C ALA A 171 13.72 60.72 13.23
N ALA A 172 14.04 59.41 13.26
CA ALA A 172 15.32 58.92 13.73
C ALA A 172 16.50 59.38 12.84
N LEU A 173 16.31 59.50 11.52
CA LEU A 173 17.34 60.00 10.60
C LEU A 173 17.57 61.51 10.72
N LYS A 174 16.51 62.29 11.00
CA LYS A 174 16.62 63.72 11.35
C LYS A 174 17.38 63.91 12.66
N ASP A 175 17.05 63.15 13.70
CA ASP A 175 17.67 63.25 15.03
C ASP A 175 19.18 62.96 14.98
N ARG A 176 19.59 62.05 14.08
CA ARG A 176 21.00 61.75 13.79
C ARG A 176 21.70 62.80 12.92
N GLY A 177 20.99 63.88 12.52
CA GLY A 177 21.52 64.96 11.70
C GLY A 177 21.82 64.57 10.24
N VAL A 178 21.30 63.43 9.77
CA VAL A 178 21.52 62.92 8.40
C VAL A 178 20.55 63.59 7.41
N LEU A 179 19.40 64.06 7.89
CA LEU A 179 18.42 64.83 7.12
C LEU A 179 18.28 66.21 7.73
N THR A 180 18.25 67.23 6.88
CA THR A 180 17.93 68.60 7.30
C THR A 180 16.42 68.73 7.57
N ASP A 181 16.03 69.70 8.40
CA ASP A 181 14.61 69.95 8.73
C ASP A 181 13.71 70.12 7.50
N ASN A 182 14.25 70.69 6.42
CA ASN A 182 13.52 70.91 5.17
C ASN A 182 13.27 69.59 4.42
N GLU A 183 14.28 68.72 4.34
CA GLU A 183 14.18 67.42 3.67
C GLU A 183 13.25 66.46 4.41
N PHE A 184 13.26 66.52 5.74
CA PHE A 184 12.33 65.76 6.58
C PHE A 184 10.87 66.16 6.32
N GLU A 185 10.57 67.46 6.28
CA GLU A 185 9.21 67.95 6.02
C GLU A 185 8.71 67.61 4.61
N GLN A 186 9.59 67.66 3.59
CA GLN A 186 9.24 67.23 2.23
C GLN A 186 8.89 65.74 2.16
N GLN A 187 9.67 64.87 2.80
CA GLN A 187 9.41 63.43 2.81
C GLN A 187 8.16 63.06 3.64
N LYS A 188 7.93 63.76 4.76
CA LYS A 188 6.71 63.60 5.57
C LYS A 188 5.45 63.95 4.79
N ARG A 189 5.44 65.06 4.05
CA ARG A 189 4.31 65.45 3.18
C ARG A 189 4.07 64.45 2.04
N ARG A 190 5.14 63.94 1.44
CA ARG A 190 5.06 62.90 0.41
C ARG A 190 4.44 61.60 0.93
N ILE A 191 4.70 61.25 2.18
CA ILE A 191 4.13 60.06 2.84
C ILE A 191 2.68 60.29 3.29
N LEU A 192 2.32 61.52 3.68
CA LEU A 192 0.97 61.91 4.12
C LEU A 192 0.05 62.39 2.97
N GLY A 193 0.55 62.45 1.73
CA GLY A 193 -0.23 62.75 0.53
C GLY A 193 -0.86 64.14 0.49
N THR A 194 -0.23 65.14 1.11
CA THR A 194 -0.74 66.54 1.22
C THR A 194 0.22 67.56 0.62
#